data_AF-A0A9W6Q6L0-F1
#
_entry.id   AF-A0A9W6Q6L0-F1
#
_cell.length_a   1.000
_cell.length_b   1.000
_cell.length_c   1.000
_cell.angle_alpha   90.00
_cell.angle_beta   90.00
_cell.angle_gamma   90.00
#
_symmetry.space_group_name_H-M   'P 1'
#
loop_
_entity.id
_entity.type
_entity.pdbx_description
1 polymer ?
#
loop_
_entity_poly.entity_id
_entity_poly.type
_entity_poly.pdbx_seq_one_letter_code
_entity_poly.pdbx_strand_id
1 'polypeptide(L)'
;MRVGDGRDGDGRVGDGRVGGLAAVGRGFRPECREPFRGRVLAIRRPAPRDSGPSVRRTGSGAAAAVIEPAIGAPAAAASLPIMAMTPDEFYDHARAAADGELRLPLARMTGWEISPFEPEGLRVSPLRPPVLPEPPRHGEDPADCGMCRDRDEGLWFTDHWRLGQVTGVGVPLALMLYPRDHYDLAELPDELAAEMGVLTTHVVRQVQALPHVSRAHVYRLGDGAAHLHLWFYARPAGQGQLLGSWLPVWDDLLPEYPAEVARADAEAVADALVASYGGRRTAAA
;
A
#
# COMPACT_ATOMS: atom_id res chain seq x y z
N MET A 1 64.59 -39.00 -8.74
CA MET A 1 65.57 -38.80 -9.83
C MET A 1 65.37 -37.36 -10.33
N ARG A 2 66.47 -36.63 -10.37
CA ARG A 2 66.73 -35.21 -10.73
C ARG A 2 65.72 -34.51 -11.67
N VAL A 3 65.30 -33.27 -11.33
CA VAL A 3 65.76 -31.95 -11.89
C VAL A 3 65.27 -31.78 -13.33
N GLY A 4 64.66 -30.69 -13.80
CA GLY A 4 64.63 -29.26 -13.48
C GLY A 4 64.23 -28.59 -14.82
N ASP A 5 63.38 -27.58 -14.83
CA ASP A 5 63.75 -26.15 -14.79
C ASP A 5 63.94 -25.54 -16.19
N GLY A 6 63.48 -24.30 -16.35
CA GLY A 6 63.78 -23.41 -17.48
C GLY A 6 62.55 -22.96 -18.29
N ARG A 7 62.02 -21.72 -18.17
CA ARG A 7 62.58 -20.41 -18.62
C ARG A 7 62.72 -20.34 -20.14
N ASP A 8 62.44 -19.27 -20.89
CA ASP A 8 62.18 -17.84 -20.72
C ASP A 8 61.54 -17.35 -22.06
N GLY A 9 61.02 -16.12 -22.14
CA GLY A 9 60.97 -15.44 -23.45
C GLY A 9 59.92 -14.35 -23.65
N ASP A 10 60.29 -13.13 -23.25
CA ASP A 10 59.66 -11.83 -23.50
C ASP A 10 59.59 -11.44 -24.99
N GLY A 11 58.65 -10.56 -25.36
CA GLY A 11 58.46 -10.07 -26.74
C GLY A 11 57.43 -8.93 -26.85
N ARG A 12 57.89 -7.69 -26.61
CA ARG A 12 57.17 -6.41 -26.65
C ARG A 12 56.86 -5.87 -28.07
N VAL A 13 55.69 -5.18 -28.14
CA VAL A 13 55.39 -3.88 -28.80
C VAL A 13 55.31 -3.75 -30.33
N GLY A 14 54.20 -3.16 -30.82
CA GLY A 14 54.09 -2.55 -32.14
C GLY A 14 52.70 -1.96 -32.46
N ASP A 15 52.65 -0.63 -32.58
CA ASP A 15 51.52 0.29 -32.78
C ASP A 15 50.86 0.23 -34.19
N GLY A 16 49.61 0.69 -34.29
CA GLY A 16 48.88 0.84 -35.56
C GLY A 16 47.42 1.31 -35.42
N ARG A 17 47.20 2.61 -35.13
CA ARG A 17 45.97 3.36 -35.53
C ARG A 17 45.91 3.39 -37.08
N VAL A 18 44.79 3.54 -37.82
CA VAL A 18 43.75 4.59 -37.81
C VAL A 18 42.57 4.17 -38.72
N GLY A 19 41.35 4.64 -38.43
CA GLY A 19 40.22 4.79 -39.37
C GLY A 19 38.93 4.14 -38.84
N GLY A 20 37.87 4.82 -38.41
CA GLY A 20 37.37 6.16 -38.72
C GLY A 20 36.10 6.07 -39.57
N LEU A 21 34.93 5.89 -38.95
CA LEU A 21 33.65 6.26 -39.55
C LEU A 21 32.61 6.63 -38.48
N ALA A 22 31.91 7.71 -38.78
CA ALA A 22 31.17 8.56 -37.87
C ALA A 22 29.65 8.25 -37.81
N ALA A 23 29.04 8.73 -36.71
CA ALA A 23 27.63 9.14 -36.50
C ALA A 23 26.56 8.05 -36.75
N VAL A 24 25.53 7.88 -35.91
CA VAL A 24 24.47 8.86 -35.65
C VAL A 24 23.92 8.65 -34.24
N GLY A 25 23.95 9.71 -33.42
CA GLY A 25 23.19 9.77 -32.18
C GLY A 25 21.69 9.85 -32.45
N ARG A 26 20.91 9.01 -31.79
CA ARG A 26 19.48 9.25 -31.58
C ARG A 26 19.27 9.45 -30.08
N GLY A 27 19.02 10.69 -29.71
CA GLY A 27 18.57 11.05 -28.37
C GLY A 27 17.24 10.37 -28.08
N PHE A 28 17.23 9.57 -27.02
CA PHE A 28 16.01 9.03 -26.43
C PHE A 28 15.42 10.12 -25.52
N ARG A 29 14.45 10.88 -26.05
CA ARG A 29 13.58 11.75 -25.25
C ARG A 29 12.31 10.95 -24.93
N PRO A 30 11.89 10.82 -23.67
CA PRO A 30 10.57 10.29 -23.36
C PRO A 30 9.55 11.42 -23.60
N GLU A 31 8.97 11.46 -24.80
CA GLU A 31 7.79 12.28 -25.07
C GLU A 31 6.57 11.60 -24.43
N CYS A 32 6.05 12.22 -23.37
CA CYS A 32 4.69 11.98 -22.88
C CYS A 32 3.71 12.30 -24.00
N ARG A 33 3.22 11.28 -24.70
CA ARG A 33 2.15 11.44 -25.69
C ARG A 33 0.80 11.41 -24.98
N GLU A 34 0.04 12.49 -25.17
CA GLU A 34 -1.28 12.78 -24.60
C GLU A 34 -2.33 11.67 -24.78
N PRO A 35 -3.38 11.65 -23.92
CA PRO A 35 -4.37 10.59 -23.88
C PRO A 35 -5.40 10.64 -25.03
N PHE A 36 -5.85 9.44 -25.39
CA PHE A 36 -6.96 9.14 -26.28
C PHE A 36 -8.18 10.07 -26.07
N ARG A 37 -8.56 10.81 -27.13
CA ARG A 37 -9.88 11.44 -27.25
C ARG A 37 -10.91 10.38 -27.63
N GLY A 38 -11.55 9.78 -26.64
CA GLY A 38 -12.73 8.91 -26.77
C GLY A 38 -13.97 9.55 -26.14
N ARG A 39 -15.11 9.49 -26.84
CA ARG A 39 -16.35 10.27 -26.61
C ARG A 39 -16.93 10.19 -25.19
N VAL A 40 -17.22 11.35 -24.60
CA VAL A 40 -18.06 11.49 -23.40
C VAL A 40 -19.52 11.25 -23.79
N LEU A 41 -20.13 10.19 -23.27
CA LEU A 41 -21.58 10.02 -23.29
C LEU A 41 -22.17 10.90 -22.17
N ALA A 42 -22.97 11.90 -22.53
CA ALA A 42 -23.63 12.77 -21.57
C ALA A 42 -24.76 12.00 -20.84
N ILE A 43 -24.54 11.66 -19.57
CA ILE A 43 -25.57 11.12 -18.69
C ILE A 43 -26.42 12.29 -18.19
N ARG A 44 -27.72 12.29 -18.53
CA ARG A 44 -28.70 13.28 -18.05
C ARG A 44 -28.89 13.14 -16.53
N ARG A 45 -28.66 14.23 -15.78
CA ARG A 45 -29.02 14.34 -14.36
C ARG A 45 -30.55 14.50 -14.22
N PRO A 46 -31.22 13.79 -13.30
CA PRO A 46 -32.60 14.10 -12.94
C PRO A 46 -32.66 15.38 -12.07
N ALA A 47 -33.77 16.12 -12.22
CA ALA A 47 -34.05 17.38 -11.53
C ALA A 47 -34.30 17.19 -10.02
N PRO A 48 -34.00 18.20 -9.18
CA PRO A 48 -34.31 18.16 -7.76
C PRO A 48 -35.84 18.25 -7.54
N ARG A 49 -36.35 17.46 -6.59
CA ARG A 49 -37.74 17.54 -6.14
C ARG A 49 -37.87 18.57 -5.02
N ASP A 50 -38.93 19.37 -5.16
CA ASP A 50 -39.32 20.45 -4.28
C ASP A 50 -39.57 20.05 -2.83
N SER A 51 -39.34 21.04 -1.99
CA SER A 51 -39.49 21.08 -0.55
C SER A 51 -40.95 21.34 -0.13
N GLY A 52 -41.36 20.74 0.98
CA GLY A 52 -42.65 20.95 1.65
C GLY A 52 -42.53 20.80 3.17
N PRO A 53 -43.49 21.31 3.97
CA PRO A 53 -43.18 22.45 4.83
C PRO A 53 -43.01 22.15 6.33
N SER A 54 -42.51 23.20 7.01
CA SER A 54 -42.28 23.33 8.43
C SER A 54 -43.51 23.09 9.32
N VAL A 55 -43.29 22.49 10.48
CA VAL A 55 -44.21 22.54 11.63
C VAL A 55 -43.47 23.16 12.82
N ARG A 56 -44.01 24.26 13.34
CA ARG A 56 -43.67 24.86 14.65
C ARG A 56 -44.68 24.37 15.70
N ARG A 57 -44.18 24.02 16.90
CA ARG A 57 -44.82 24.19 18.23
C ARG A 57 -43.69 24.22 19.26
N THR A 58 -43.33 25.32 19.92
CA THR A 58 -43.95 26.04 21.08
C THR A 58 -43.93 25.28 22.42
N GLY A 59 -43.08 25.77 23.33
CA GLY A 59 -43.26 25.79 24.80
C GLY A 59 -42.81 24.54 25.54
N SER A 60 -42.31 24.58 26.79
CA SER A 60 -42.08 25.63 27.77
C SER A 60 -41.49 24.95 29.03
N GLY A 61 -40.42 25.50 29.61
CA GLY A 61 -40.04 25.41 31.05
C GLY A 61 -39.74 24.03 31.64
N ALA A 62 -38.97 23.84 32.70
CA ALA A 62 -38.09 24.65 33.54
C ALA A 62 -37.61 23.66 34.62
N ALA A 63 -36.32 23.58 34.91
CA ALA A 63 -35.77 23.26 36.23
C ALA A 63 -34.24 23.34 36.15
N ALA A 64 -33.71 24.43 36.68
CA ALA A 64 -32.30 24.56 37.01
C ALA A 64 -32.00 23.66 38.21
N ALA A 65 -31.08 22.72 38.05
CA ALA A 65 -30.41 22.06 39.16
C ALA A 65 -29.02 22.68 39.30
N VAL A 66 -28.81 23.34 40.42
CA VAL A 66 -27.51 23.84 40.88
C VAL A 66 -26.65 22.62 41.22
N ILE A 67 -25.55 22.43 40.52
CA ILE A 67 -24.52 21.44 40.86
C ILE A 67 -23.27 22.23 41.23
N GLU A 68 -22.87 22.14 42.50
CA GLU A 68 -21.61 22.69 43.01
C GLU A 68 -20.39 22.03 42.35
N PRO A 69 -19.25 22.74 42.21
CA PRO A 69 -18.12 22.26 41.43
C PRO A 69 -17.37 21.18 42.20
N ALA A 70 -17.35 19.97 41.64
CA ALA A 70 -16.40 18.95 42.07
C ALA A 70 -14.98 19.39 41.69
N ILE A 71 -14.12 19.37 42.70
CA ILE A 71 -12.71 19.73 42.68
C ILE A 71 -12.01 18.97 41.55
N GLY A 72 -11.31 19.73 40.69
CA GLY A 72 -10.79 19.27 39.41
C GLY A 72 -9.93 18.02 39.49
N ALA A 73 -10.31 17.02 38.70
CA ALA A 73 -9.36 16.02 38.21
C ALA A 73 -8.26 16.75 37.42
N PRO A 74 -7.00 16.30 37.49
CA PRO A 74 -5.97 16.86 36.62
C PRO A 74 -6.43 16.69 35.18
N ALA A 75 -6.47 17.79 34.43
CA ALA A 75 -6.68 17.75 33.00
C ALA A 75 -5.70 16.71 32.44
N ALA A 76 -6.25 15.64 31.84
CA ALA A 76 -5.46 14.72 31.06
C ALA A 76 -4.58 15.58 30.16
N ALA A 77 -3.26 15.45 30.27
CA ALA A 77 -2.34 16.15 29.41
C ALA A 77 -2.87 15.97 27.99
N ALA A 78 -3.28 17.06 27.35
CA ALA A 78 -3.80 17.01 26.00
C ALA A 78 -2.67 16.41 25.16
N SER A 79 -2.79 15.12 24.86
CA SER A 79 -1.83 14.43 24.01
C SER A 79 -1.82 15.23 22.73
N LEU A 80 -0.65 15.74 22.35
CA LEU A 80 -0.51 16.43 21.08
C LEU A 80 -1.09 15.52 19.99
N PRO A 81 -1.84 16.07 19.03
CA PRO A 81 -2.44 15.25 17.99
C PRO A 81 -1.35 14.42 17.33
N ILE A 82 -1.52 13.11 17.30
CA ILE A 82 -0.66 12.21 16.53
C ILE A 82 -0.89 12.59 15.07
N MET A 83 0.12 13.20 14.44
CA MET A 83 0.00 13.73 13.08
C MET A 83 0.80 12.88 12.09
N ALA A 84 0.25 12.72 10.90
CA ALA A 84 0.98 12.17 9.76
C ALA A 84 2.23 13.00 9.48
N MET A 85 3.35 12.31 9.19
CA MET A 85 4.58 12.96 8.76
C MET A 85 4.33 13.78 7.49
N THR A 86 4.83 15.01 7.49
CA THR A 86 4.95 15.82 6.27
C THR A 86 5.89 15.14 5.26
N PRO A 87 5.87 15.55 3.97
CA PRO A 87 6.78 14.98 2.97
C PRO A 87 8.27 15.07 3.35
N ASP A 88 8.68 16.17 4.00
CA ASP A 88 10.06 16.37 4.43
C ASP A 88 10.41 15.49 5.64
N GLU A 89 9.50 15.34 6.61
CA GLU A 89 9.69 14.43 7.75
C GLU A 89 9.75 12.97 7.31
N PHE A 90 8.91 12.56 6.34
CA PHE A 90 8.98 11.23 5.75
C PHE A 90 10.33 10.99 5.05
N TYR A 91 10.82 11.99 4.30
CA TYR A 91 12.11 11.92 3.65
C TYR A 91 13.26 11.80 4.65
N ASP A 92 13.25 12.60 5.72
CA ASP A 92 14.27 12.54 6.77
C ASP A 92 14.21 11.22 7.55
N HIS A 93 13.03 10.67 7.80
CA HIS A 93 12.84 9.34 8.38
C HIS A 93 13.49 8.24 7.53
N ALA A 94 13.19 8.22 6.22
CA ALA A 94 13.80 7.28 5.29
C ALA A 94 15.33 7.46 5.22
N ARG A 95 15.79 8.70 5.18
CA ARG A 95 17.22 9.04 5.10
C ARG A 95 18.00 8.62 6.35
N ALA A 96 17.38 8.66 7.53
CA ALA A 96 18.02 8.25 8.78
C ALA A 96 18.40 6.76 8.79
N ALA A 97 17.75 5.93 7.98
CA ALA A 97 18.06 4.51 7.80
C ALA A 97 19.03 4.23 6.65
N ALA A 98 19.42 5.24 5.89
CA ALA A 98 20.27 5.08 4.71
C ALA A 98 21.77 5.16 5.05
N ASP A 99 22.60 4.61 4.16
CA ASP A 99 24.05 4.73 4.24
C ASP A 99 24.55 6.15 3.85
N GLY A 100 25.88 6.35 3.84
CA GLY A 100 26.49 7.63 3.48
C GLY A 100 26.25 8.08 2.03
N GLU A 101 25.75 7.19 1.17
CA GLU A 101 25.37 7.47 -0.22
C GLU A 101 23.85 7.54 -0.40
N LEU A 102 23.08 7.59 0.69
CA LEU A 102 21.62 7.64 0.72
C LEU A 102 20.96 6.37 0.15
N ARG A 103 21.58 5.21 0.32
CA ARG A 103 20.99 3.92 -0.05
C ARG A 103 20.40 3.23 1.16
N LEU A 104 19.16 2.77 1.01
CA LEU A 104 18.52 1.89 1.99
C LEU A 104 19.13 0.48 1.89
N PRO A 105 19.23 -0.25 3.01
CA PRO A 105 19.68 -1.63 3.01
C PRO A 105 18.73 -2.52 2.20
N LEU A 106 19.25 -3.62 1.64
CA LEU A 106 18.41 -4.62 1.00
C LEU A 106 17.48 -5.27 2.03
N ALA A 107 16.28 -5.62 1.58
CA ALA A 107 15.22 -6.20 2.39
C ALA A 107 14.72 -7.55 1.82
N ARG A 108 13.69 -8.12 2.43
CA ARG A 108 13.21 -9.49 2.12
C ARG A 108 12.82 -9.66 0.65
N MET A 109 12.15 -8.69 0.04
CA MET A 109 11.67 -8.78 -1.34
C MET A 109 12.82 -8.76 -2.35
N THR A 110 13.87 -7.99 -2.06
CA THR A 110 15.08 -7.96 -2.90
C THR A 110 15.95 -9.20 -2.74
N GLY A 111 15.91 -9.87 -1.59
CA GLY A 111 16.59 -11.15 -1.35
C GLY A 111 15.75 -12.38 -1.69
N TRP A 112 14.50 -12.21 -2.11
CA TRP A 112 13.61 -13.32 -2.40
C TRP A 112 14.01 -14.02 -3.69
N GLU A 113 14.07 -15.36 -3.67
CA GLU A 113 14.47 -16.19 -4.81
C GLU A 113 13.65 -16.01 -6.10
N ILE A 114 12.46 -15.41 -6.02
CA ILE A 114 11.63 -15.10 -7.20
C ILE A 114 11.91 -13.71 -7.78
N SER A 115 12.79 -12.92 -7.16
CA SER A 115 13.22 -11.63 -7.68
C SER A 115 13.73 -11.81 -9.13
N PRO A 116 13.30 -10.95 -10.06
CA PRO A 116 13.81 -10.98 -11.43
C PRO A 116 15.27 -10.52 -11.52
N PHE A 117 15.83 -10.01 -10.42
CA PHE A 117 17.21 -9.53 -10.34
C PHE A 117 17.99 -10.22 -9.22
N GLU A 118 19.21 -10.62 -9.54
CA GLU A 118 20.24 -11.00 -8.57
C GLU A 118 20.59 -9.78 -7.69
N PRO A 119 20.69 -9.93 -6.36
CA PRO A 119 21.00 -8.81 -5.46
C PRO A 119 22.31 -8.10 -5.85
N GLU A 120 23.33 -8.88 -6.19
CA GLU A 120 24.63 -8.38 -6.62
C GLU A 120 24.57 -7.87 -8.07
N GLY A 121 24.66 -6.55 -8.24
CA GLY A 121 24.79 -5.92 -9.56
C GLY A 121 23.50 -5.89 -10.40
N LEU A 122 22.34 -6.25 -9.82
CA LEU A 122 21.02 -6.16 -10.45
C LEU A 122 20.95 -6.84 -11.83
N ARG A 123 21.59 -8.00 -11.95
CA ARG A 123 21.57 -8.81 -13.17
C ARG A 123 20.26 -9.58 -13.24
N VAL A 124 19.73 -9.79 -14.44
CA VAL A 124 18.52 -10.59 -14.61
C VAL A 124 18.77 -12.03 -14.18
N SER A 125 17.92 -12.54 -13.28
CA SER A 125 17.97 -13.93 -12.79
C SER A 125 17.75 -14.94 -13.93
N PRO A 126 18.47 -16.08 -13.96
CA PRO A 126 18.22 -17.13 -14.95
C PRO A 126 16.80 -17.69 -14.85
N LEU A 127 16.15 -17.92 -16.00
CA LEU A 127 14.86 -18.60 -16.04
C LEU A 127 14.99 -20.05 -15.53
N ARG A 128 14.11 -20.43 -14.60
CA ARG A 128 14.02 -21.80 -14.06
C ARG A 128 13.09 -22.66 -14.93
N PRO A 129 13.31 -23.98 -15.04
CA PRO A 129 12.33 -24.89 -15.65
C PRO A 129 10.98 -24.85 -14.91
N PRO A 130 9.84 -25.12 -15.59
CA PRO A 130 8.54 -25.23 -14.94
C PRO A 130 8.50 -26.35 -13.91
N VAL A 131 7.72 -26.16 -12.83
CA VAL A 131 7.46 -27.17 -11.79
C VAL A 131 5.96 -27.48 -11.78
N LEU A 132 5.59 -28.76 -11.89
CA LEU A 132 4.21 -29.22 -11.86
C LEU A 132 4.06 -30.51 -11.02
N PRO A 133 2.98 -30.65 -10.22
CA PRO A 133 2.02 -29.59 -9.88
C PRO A 133 2.69 -28.47 -9.09
N GLU A 134 2.12 -27.27 -9.13
CA GLU A 134 2.57 -26.18 -8.28
C GLU A 134 2.31 -26.52 -6.81
N PRO A 135 3.17 -26.09 -5.86
CA PRO A 135 2.88 -26.21 -4.44
C PRO A 135 1.57 -25.48 -4.07
N PRO A 136 0.79 -25.99 -3.11
CA PRO A 136 -0.43 -25.31 -2.67
C PRO A 136 -0.10 -23.96 -2.04
N ARG A 137 -0.98 -22.97 -2.21
CA ARG A 137 -0.83 -21.67 -1.54
C ARG A 137 -1.20 -21.80 -0.07
N HIS A 138 -0.92 -20.74 0.70
CA HIS A 138 -1.36 -20.70 2.08
C HIS A 138 -2.89 -20.75 2.18
N GLY A 139 -3.41 -21.69 2.99
CA GLY A 139 -4.84 -21.86 3.18
C GLY A 139 -5.58 -22.39 1.96
N GLU A 140 -4.93 -23.09 1.03
CA GLU A 140 -5.61 -23.79 -0.07
C GLU A 140 -6.67 -24.78 0.46
N ASP A 141 -6.39 -25.42 1.61
CA ASP A 141 -7.42 -26.03 2.44
C ASP A 141 -8.00 -24.98 3.40
N PRO A 142 -9.32 -24.68 3.34
CA PRO A 142 -9.97 -23.75 4.26
C PRO A 142 -9.79 -24.11 5.74
N ALA A 143 -9.58 -25.39 6.09
CA ALA A 143 -9.37 -25.82 7.47
C ALA A 143 -8.05 -25.27 8.07
N ASP A 144 -7.04 -25.06 7.23
CA ASP A 144 -5.72 -24.56 7.63
C ASP A 144 -5.58 -23.03 7.45
N CYS A 145 -6.58 -22.38 6.87
CA CYS A 145 -6.54 -20.96 6.54
C CYS A 145 -6.55 -20.05 7.79
N GLY A 146 -5.46 -19.30 8.01
CA GLY A 146 -5.38 -18.31 9.08
C GLY A 146 -6.40 -17.18 8.95
N MET A 147 -6.64 -16.72 7.73
CA MET A 147 -7.55 -15.60 7.46
C MET A 147 -9.02 -15.94 7.75
N CYS A 148 -9.39 -17.23 7.67
CA CYS A 148 -10.67 -17.73 8.15
C CYS A 148 -10.77 -17.76 9.68
N ARG A 149 -9.68 -18.11 10.38
CA ARG A 149 -9.64 -18.07 11.85
C ARG A 149 -9.78 -16.63 12.36
N ASP A 150 -9.15 -15.69 11.66
CA ASP A 150 -9.14 -14.27 12.03
C ASP A 150 -10.32 -13.49 11.43
N ARG A 151 -11.40 -14.16 11.01
CA ARG A 151 -12.54 -13.56 10.30
C ARG A 151 -13.30 -12.49 11.09
N ASP A 152 -13.12 -12.47 12.40
CA ASP A 152 -13.72 -11.52 13.33
C ASP A 152 -12.69 -10.53 13.91
N GLU A 153 -11.47 -10.52 13.35
CA GLU A 153 -10.39 -9.59 13.70
C GLU A 153 -10.18 -8.55 12.58
N GLY A 154 -9.96 -7.30 12.97
CA GLY A 154 -9.81 -6.18 12.02
C GLY A 154 -10.16 -4.84 12.64
N LEU A 155 -10.22 -3.82 11.80
CA LEU A 155 -10.61 -2.45 12.14
C LEU A 155 -12.09 -2.19 11.85
N TRP A 156 -12.61 -2.73 10.75
CA TRP A 156 -13.95 -2.46 10.24
C TRP A 156 -14.58 -3.72 9.64
N PHE A 157 -15.90 -3.85 9.75
CA PHE A 157 -16.66 -5.04 9.34
C PHE A 157 -18.01 -4.71 8.71
N THR A 158 -18.44 -5.58 7.81
CA THR A 158 -19.85 -5.80 7.45
C THR A 158 -20.21 -7.26 7.72
N ASP A 159 -21.37 -7.70 7.24
CA ASP A 159 -21.74 -9.11 7.27
C ASP A 159 -20.77 -9.96 6.42
N HIS A 160 -20.29 -9.43 5.29
CA HIS A 160 -19.46 -10.18 4.33
C HIS A 160 -17.98 -9.78 4.31
N TRP A 161 -17.61 -8.60 4.79
CA TRP A 161 -16.26 -8.04 4.62
C TRP A 161 -15.63 -7.63 5.94
N ARG A 162 -14.30 -7.65 5.99
CA ARG A 162 -13.49 -7.04 7.06
C ARG A 162 -12.29 -6.31 6.47
N LEU A 163 -11.88 -5.23 7.14
CA LEU A 163 -10.68 -4.47 6.81
C LEU A 163 -9.67 -4.61 7.96
N GLY A 164 -8.46 -5.07 7.65
CA GLY A 164 -7.34 -5.14 8.59
C GLY A 164 -6.25 -4.13 8.25
N GLN A 165 -5.47 -3.73 9.26
CA GLN A 165 -4.22 -3.00 9.08
C GLN A 165 -3.06 -3.97 8.95
N VAL A 166 -2.13 -3.67 8.05
CA VAL A 166 -0.83 -4.34 7.98
C VAL A 166 0.17 -3.48 8.73
N THR A 167 0.77 -4.03 9.78
CA THR A 167 1.77 -3.35 10.62
C THR A 167 3.18 -3.66 10.14
N GLY A 168 4.19 -2.91 10.60
CA GLY A 168 5.58 -3.15 10.20
C GLY A 168 5.91 -2.73 8.77
N VAL A 169 5.10 -1.86 8.17
CA VAL A 169 5.26 -1.37 6.80
C VAL A 169 6.04 -0.05 6.79
N GLY A 170 6.74 0.24 5.70
CA GLY A 170 7.50 1.48 5.52
C GLY A 170 6.70 2.62 4.90
N VAL A 171 5.62 2.31 4.18
CA VAL A 171 4.65 3.32 3.72
C VAL A 171 3.81 3.85 4.89
N PRO A 172 3.23 5.07 4.78
CA PRO A 172 2.38 5.64 5.84
C PRO A 172 1.23 4.74 6.32
N LEU A 173 0.63 3.97 5.39
CA LEU A 173 -0.46 3.07 5.72
C LEU A 173 -0.57 1.93 4.70
N ALA A 174 -0.72 0.71 5.18
CA ALA A 174 -1.11 -0.44 4.40
C ALA A 174 -2.33 -1.11 5.04
N LEU A 175 -3.38 -1.35 4.24
CA LEU A 175 -4.60 -2.01 4.66
C LEU A 175 -4.86 -3.23 3.78
N MET A 176 -5.60 -4.20 4.31
CA MET A 176 -6.09 -5.33 3.54
C MET A 176 -7.59 -5.52 3.74
N LEU A 177 -8.31 -5.64 2.63
CA LEU A 177 -9.74 -6.00 2.60
C LEU A 177 -9.88 -7.49 2.35
N TYR A 178 -10.71 -8.15 3.17
CA TYR A 178 -10.96 -9.58 3.10
C TYR A 178 -12.47 -9.85 3.08
N PRO A 179 -12.96 -10.83 2.32
CA PRO A 179 -14.24 -11.44 2.66
C PRO A 179 -14.08 -12.17 4.01
N ARG A 180 -15.16 -12.25 4.77
CA ARG A 180 -15.20 -12.96 6.07
C ARG A 180 -15.27 -14.48 5.91
N ASP A 181 -15.73 -14.94 4.76
CA ASP A 181 -15.75 -16.35 4.39
C ASP A 181 -14.66 -16.65 3.36
N HIS A 182 -14.34 -17.94 3.21
CA HIS A 182 -13.26 -18.39 2.35
C HIS A 182 -13.67 -18.34 0.88
N TYR A 183 -13.01 -17.46 0.11
CA TYR A 183 -13.17 -17.39 -1.34
C TYR A 183 -11.82 -17.17 -1.99
N ASP A 184 -11.53 -17.82 -3.11
CA ASP A 184 -10.60 -17.26 -4.09
C ASP A 184 -11.35 -16.25 -4.99
N LEU A 185 -10.62 -15.35 -5.63
CA LEU A 185 -11.17 -14.34 -6.54
C LEU A 185 -12.00 -14.97 -7.66
N ALA A 186 -11.56 -16.09 -8.23
CA ALA A 186 -12.23 -16.75 -9.34
C ALA A 186 -13.56 -17.40 -8.95
N GLU A 187 -13.77 -17.64 -7.65
CA GLU A 187 -14.94 -18.30 -7.08
C GLU A 187 -15.86 -17.33 -6.32
N LEU A 188 -15.51 -16.04 -6.33
CA LEU A 188 -16.28 -15.02 -5.64
C LEU A 188 -17.66 -14.84 -6.32
N PRO A 189 -18.78 -14.98 -5.59
CA PRO A 189 -20.12 -14.75 -6.13
C PRO A 189 -20.27 -13.34 -6.70
N ASP A 190 -21.09 -13.19 -7.75
CA ASP A 190 -21.27 -11.92 -8.47
C ASP A 190 -21.71 -10.77 -7.56
N GLU A 191 -22.55 -11.05 -6.56
CA GLU A 191 -22.99 -10.06 -5.58
C GLU A 191 -21.82 -9.55 -4.73
N LEU A 192 -20.95 -10.45 -4.27
CA LEU A 192 -19.74 -10.08 -3.51
C LEU A 192 -18.70 -9.42 -4.41
N ALA A 193 -18.59 -9.81 -5.69
CA ALA A 193 -17.74 -9.14 -6.64
C ALA A 193 -18.18 -7.67 -6.88
N ALA A 194 -19.49 -7.43 -6.93
CA ALA A 194 -20.05 -6.08 -7.00
C ALA A 194 -19.74 -5.28 -5.73
N GLU A 195 -19.93 -5.85 -4.54
CA GLU A 195 -19.56 -5.23 -3.26
C GLU A 195 -18.06 -4.90 -3.20
N MET A 196 -17.20 -5.82 -3.60
CA MET A 196 -15.74 -5.65 -3.66
C MET A 196 -15.36 -4.44 -4.52
N GLY A 197 -15.99 -4.29 -5.70
CA GLY A 197 -15.75 -3.15 -6.59
C GLY A 197 -16.13 -1.82 -5.93
N VAL A 198 -17.29 -1.75 -5.29
CA VAL A 198 -17.73 -0.55 -4.57
C VAL A 198 -16.80 -0.25 -3.39
N LEU A 199 -16.52 -1.24 -2.55
CA LEU A 199 -15.65 -1.10 -1.38
C LEU A 199 -14.26 -0.65 -1.74
N THR A 200 -13.68 -1.20 -2.82
CA THR A 200 -12.38 -0.76 -3.34
C THR A 200 -12.37 0.74 -3.58
N THR A 201 -13.43 1.31 -4.17
CA THR A 201 -13.50 2.77 -4.39
C THR A 201 -13.65 3.55 -3.09
N HIS A 202 -14.40 3.05 -2.11
CA HIS A 202 -14.57 3.71 -0.82
C HIS A 202 -13.24 3.74 -0.04
N VAL A 203 -12.56 2.61 0.10
CA VAL A 203 -11.26 2.52 0.79
C VAL A 203 -10.24 3.45 0.12
N VAL A 204 -10.13 3.40 -1.21
CA VAL A 204 -9.21 4.26 -1.98
C VAL A 204 -9.49 5.75 -1.77
N ARG A 205 -10.77 6.16 -1.67
CA ARG A 205 -11.14 7.55 -1.38
C ARG A 205 -10.71 7.97 0.01
N GLN A 206 -10.96 7.12 1.02
CA GLN A 206 -10.64 7.48 2.41
C GLN A 206 -9.14 7.49 2.67
N VAL A 207 -8.39 6.54 2.10
CA VAL A 207 -6.92 6.55 2.19
C VAL A 207 -6.33 7.80 1.52
N GLN A 208 -6.86 8.23 0.37
CA GLN A 208 -6.39 9.48 -0.29
C GLN A 208 -6.89 10.76 0.38
N ALA A 209 -7.85 10.68 1.31
CA ALA A 209 -8.30 11.82 2.10
C ALA A 209 -7.38 12.08 3.30
N LEU A 210 -6.50 11.13 3.64
CA LEU A 210 -5.51 11.30 4.70
C LEU A 210 -4.50 12.41 4.34
N PRO A 211 -4.01 13.16 5.35
CA PRO A 211 -2.95 14.13 5.13
C PRO A 211 -1.72 13.50 4.50
N HIS A 212 -1.08 14.23 3.59
CA HIS A 212 0.20 13.84 2.96
C HIS A 212 0.19 12.49 2.20
N VAL A 213 -0.99 11.97 1.85
CA VAL A 213 -1.13 10.83 0.92
C VAL A 213 -1.50 11.35 -0.47
N SER A 214 -0.75 10.95 -1.50
CA SER A 214 -1.04 11.36 -2.89
C SER A 214 -1.92 10.38 -3.64
N ARG A 215 -1.70 9.07 -3.46
CA ARG A 215 -2.47 8.01 -4.13
C ARG A 215 -2.58 6.80 -3.21
N ALA A 216 -3.71 6.11 -3.27
CA ALA A 216 -3.85 4.76 -2.77
C ALA A 216 -3.68 3.79 -3.93
N HIS A 217 -2.72 2.87 -3.86
CA HIS A 217 -2.58 1.80 -4.85
C HIS A 217 -3.33 0.57 -4.36
N VAL A 218 -4.00 -0.14 -5.28
CA VAL A 218 -4.72 -1.38 -4.99
C VAL A 218 -4.02 -2.53 -5.70
N TYR A 219 -3.72 -3.61 -4.97
CA TYR A 219 -3.13 -4.82 -5.54
C TYR A 219 -3.91 -6.05 -5.13
N ARG A 220 -4.15 -6.93 -6.10
CA ARG A 220 -4.49 -8.33 -5.85
C ARG A 220 -3.31 -9.18 -6.30
N LEU A 221 -2.72 -9.90 -5.36
CA LEU A 221 -1.65 -10.87 -5.59
C LEU A 221 -2.21 -12.25 -5.21
N GLY A 222 -2.21 -13.19 -6.16
CA GLY A 222 -2.93 -14.46 -6.01
C GLY A 222 -2.15 -15.62 -5.41
N ASP A 223 -0.83 -15.50 -5.38
CA ASP A 223 0.06 -16.65 -5.14
C ASP A 223 0.46 -16.81 -3.67
N GLY A 224 0.17 -15.81 -2.84
CA GLY A 224 0.52 -15.83 -1.41
C GLY A 224 -0.47 -16.59 -0.53
N ALA A 225 -1.76 -16.55 -0.85
CA ALA A 225 -2.82 -17.23 -0.11
C ALA A 225 -4.05 -17.47 -1.00
N ALA A 226 -4.78 -18.55 -0.73
CA ALA A 226 -6.04 -18.87 -1.42
C ALA A 226 -7.20 -17.97 -0.98
N HIS A 227 -7.22 -17.54 0.29
CA HIS A 227 -8.22 -16.62 0.80
C HIS A 227 -8.03 -15.23 0.18
N LEU A 228 -9.05 -14.75 -0.52
CA LEU A 228 -9.09 -13.49 -1.23
C LEU A 228 -8.71 -12.32 -0.32
N HIS A 229 -7.77 -11.50 -0.77
CA HIS A 229 -7.45 -10.25 -0.13
C HIS A 229 -7.00 -9.21 -1.14
N LEU A 230 -7.33 -7.95 -0.85
CA LEU A 230 -6.91 -6.81 -1.63
C LEU A 230 -6.07 -5.89 -0.76
N TRP A 231 -4.87 -5.59 -1.24
CA TRP A 231 -3.95 -4.67 -0.60
C TRP A 231 -4.25 -3.23 -0.99
N PHE A 232 -4.17 -2.32 -0.02
CA PHE A 232 -4.25 -0.88 -0.23
C PHE A 232 -3.02 -0.22 0.38
N TYR A 233 -2.16 0.36 -0.45
CA TYR A 233 -0.96 1.07 0.00
C TYR A 233 -1.15 2.58 -0.16
N ALA A 234 -0.96 3.34 0.92
CA ALA A 234 -0.95 4.79 0.91
C ALA A 234 0.41 5.30 0.44
N ARG A 235 0.50 5.82 -0.80
CA ARG A 235 1.73 6.41 -1.30
C ARG A 235 1.91 7.83 -0.73
N PRO A 236 3.03 8.10 -0.04
CA PRO A 236 3.29 9.43 0.52
C PRO A 236 3.41 10.48 -0.59
N ALA A 237 2.99 11.70 -0.27
CA ALA A 237 3.00 12.83 -1.17
C ALA A 237 4.44 13.28 -1.48
N GLY A 238 4.66 13.75 -2.71
CA GLY A 238 5.97 14.20 -3.17
C GLY A 238 6.97 13.09 -3.51
N GLN A 239 6.75 11.85 -3.06
CA GLN A 239 7.68 10.74 -3.28
C GLN A 239 7.49 10.05 -4.64
N GLY A 240 7.95 10.71 -5.70
CA GLY A 240 7.85 10.23 -7.08
C GLY A 240 8.65 8.96 -7.41
N GLN A 241 9.59 8.54 -6.56
CA GLN A 241 10.31 7.28 -6.73
C GLN A 241 9.44 6.06 -6.38
N LEU A 242 8.38 6.26 -5.58
CA LEU A 242 7.47 5.23 -5.07
C LEU A 242 6.27 4.97 -6.01
N LEU A 243 6.42 5.25 -7.30
CA LEU A 243 5.32 5.15 -8.28
C LEU A 243 5.11 3.71 -8.79
N GLY A 244 3.86 3.40 -9.12
CA GLY A 244 3.49 2.20 -9.86
C GLY A 244 3.73 0.89 -9.11
N SER A 245 4.09 -0.14 -9.87
CA SER A 245 4.24 -1.53 -9.38
C SER A 245 5.42 -1.74 -8.42
N TRP A 246 6.31 -0.76 -8.29
CA TRP A 246 7.47 -0.83 -7.39
C TRP A 246 7.15 -0.41 -5.95
N LEU A 247 5.96 0.13 -5.68
CA LEU A 247 5.60 0.59 -4.34
C LEU A 247 5.73 -0.52 -3.27
N PRO A 248 5.27 -1.77 -3.45
CA PRO A 248 5.47 -2.82 -2.45
C PRO A 248 6.94 -3.17 -2.20
N VAL A 249 7.79 -3.08 -3.24
CA VAL A 249 9.24 -3.32 -3.08
C VAL A 249 9.88 -2.17 -2.31
N TRP A 250 9.47 -0.93 -2.57
CA TRP A 250 9.94 0.20 -1.78
C TRP A 250 9.44 0.17 -0.34
N ASP A 251 8.19 -0.20 -0.12
CA ASP A 251 7.62 -0.41 1.21
C ASP A 251 8.51 -1.33 2.06
N ASP A 252 9.02 -2.39 1.44
CA ASP A 252 9.92 -3.35 2.07
C ASP A 252 11.31 -2.80 2.41
N LEU A 253 11.82 -1.86 1.59
CA LEU A 253 13.13 -1.25 1.77
C LEU A 253 13.12 -0.08 2.78
N LEU A 254 11.98 0.58 2.92
CA LEU A 254 11.80 1.72 3.80
C LEU A 254 11.87 1.30 5.27
N PRO A 255 12.41 2.15 6.17
CA PRO A 255 12.28 1.91 7.59
C PRO A 255 10.82 1.94 8.00
N GLU A 256 10.46 1.12 9.00
CA GLU A 256 9.10 1.03 9.52
C GLU A 256 8.53 2.43 9.84
N TYR A 257 7.32 2.69 9.34
CA TYR A 257 6.61 3.93 9.61
C TYR A 257 6.09 3.95 11.06
N PRO A 258 6.07 5.10 11.76
CA PRO A 258 5.66 5.13 13.16
C PRO A 258 4.27 4.51 13.41
N ALA A 259 4.24 3.44 14.19
CA ALA A 259 3.05 2.60 14.39
C ALA A 259 1.84 3.38 14.93
N GLU A 260 2.07 4.31 15.86
CA GLU A 260 1.01 5.13 16.46
C GLU A 260 0.33 6.06 15.43
N VAL A 261 1.12 6.60 14.49
CA VAL A 261 0.63 7.45 13.40
C VAL A 261 -0.15 6.61 12.41
N ALA A 262 0.42 5.49 11.95
CA ALA A 262 -0.26 4.57 11.03
C ALA A 262 -1.57 4.05 11.62
N ARG A 263 -1.60 3.71 12.92
CA ARG A 263 -2.80 3.27 13.62
C ARG A 263 -3.87 4.35 13.64
N ALA A 264 -3.52 5.59 14.00
CA ALA A 264 -4.48 6.71 13.99
C ALA A 264 -5.09 6.95 12.60
N ASP A 265 -4.28 6.87 11.53
CA ASP A 265 -4.75 7.00 10.16
C ASP A 265 -5.64 5.83 9.73
N ALA A 266 -5.30 4.59 10.11
CA ALA A 266 -6.10 3.41 9.83
C ALA A 266 -7.48 3.49 10.51
N GLU A 267 -7.51 3.98 11.74
CA GLU A 267 -8.72 4.24 12.51
C GLU A 267 -9.60 5.32 11.85
N ALA A 268 -9.00 6.41 11.38
CA ALA A 268 -9.71 7.46 10.64
C ALA A 268 -10.33 6.94 9.33
N VAL A 269 -9.62 6.06 8.61
CA VAL A 269 -10.17 5.38 7.42
C VAL A 269 -11.36 4.50 7.79
N ALA A 270 -11.26 3.73 8.87
CA ALA A 270 -12.37 2.89 9.34
C ALA A 270 -13.62 3.71 9.70
N ASP A 271 -13.46 4.82 10.42
CA ASP A 271 -14.57 5.73 10.75
C ASP A 271 -15.22 6.33 9.50
N ALA A 272 -14.40 6.74 8.53
CA ALA A 272 -14.88 7.26 7.25
C ALA A 272 -15.61 6.19 6.41
N LEU A 273 -15.25 4.91 6.54
CA LEU A 273 -15.99 3.81 5.93
C LEU A 273 -17.34 3.59 6.61
N VAL A 274 -17.40 3.62 7.96
CA VAL A 274 -18.68 3.58 8.68
C VAL A 274 -19.61 4.69 8.19
N ALA A 275 -19.10 5.91 8.04
CA ALA A 275 -19.90 7.05 7.58
C ALA A 275 -20.29 6.96 6.09
N SER A 276 -19.42 6.47 5.21
CA SER A 276 -19.63 6.51 3.75
C SER A 276 -20.26 5.26 3.16
N TYR A 277 -20.07 4.09 3.77
CA TYR A 277 -20.55 2.80 3.29
C TYR A 277 -21.44 2.09 4.33
N GLY A 278 -21.24 2.36 5.62
CA GLY A 278 -21.90 1.65 6.72
C GLY A 278 -20.98 0.59 7.33
N GLY A 279 -21.56 -0.44 7.94
CA GLY A 279 -20.81 -1.44 8.71
C GLY A 279 -20.50 -0.97 10.13
N ARG A 280 -19.55 -1.63 10.79
CA ARG A 280 -19.19 -1.38 12.18
C ARG A 280 -17.68 -1.43 12.37
N ARG A 281 -17.19 -0.59 13.28
CA ARG A 281 -15.79 -0.59 13.71
C ARG A 281 -15.59 -1.54 14.89
N THR A 282 -14.38 -2.07 15.07
CA THR A 282 -13.97 -2.71 16.33
C THR A 282 -14.09 -1.71 17.46
N ALA A 283 -14.65 -2.13 18.59
CA ALA A 283 -14.70 -1.29 19.78
C ALA A 283 -13.28 -0.93 20.22
N ALA A 284 -13.05 0.33 20.61
CA ALA A 284 -11.79 0.70 21.26
C ALA A 284 -11.66 -0.12 22.56
N ALA A 285 -10.50 -0.77 22.72
CA ALA A 285 -10.14 -1.50 23.93
C ALA A 285 -9.82 -0.55 25.09
#